data_AF-A0A4S8NX69-F1
#
_entry.id   AF-A0A4S8NX69-F1
#
_cell.length_a   1.000
_cell.length_b   1.000
_cell.length_c   1.000
_cell.angle_alpha   90.00
_cell.angle_beta   90.00
_cell.angle_gamma   90.00
#
_symmetry.space_group_name_H-M   'P 1'
#
loop_
_entity.id
_entity.type
_entity.pdbx_description
1 polymer ?
#
loop_
_entity_poly.entity_id
_entity_poly.type
_entity_poly.pdbx_seq_one_letter_code
_entity_poly.pdbx_strand_id
1 'polypeptide(L)'
;MDVAALAGSLKALADDLPAPALDTADQYFEAAQAELKEASRESTAEIGLHRLGAARERLDAARTRLGEARTAIGDYLDAIGAGAGSAASAPAPRAGAGPKPAPVDPRAWWTDRVNELCDRTGAAEPQRVPPTRLFNELLKAAADGNAEAYCKRLRDAGPETGVKMPGLAWPLVRTLAAEHLGRTPTGRDAAALRDKCTDKVRSLVPGAEPDHIGAALASACTLGRGDDAGDAARTAALGPVLVAALHRLSKTERKA
;
A
#
# COMPACT_ATOMS: atom_id res chain seq x y z
N MET A 1 -28.75 -3.57 24.60
CA MET A 1 -28.52 -4.22 23.31
C MET A 1 -28.87 -5.69 23.52
N ASP A 2 -29.75 -6.26 22.69
CA ASP A 2 -30.24 -7.64 22.86
C ASP A 2 -29.14 -8.64 22.49
N VAL A 3 -28.91 -9.66 23.34
CA VAL A 3 -27.90 -10.71 23.15
C VAL A 3 -28.15 -11.47 21.83
N ALA A 4 -29.43 -11.63 21.45
CA ALA A 4 -29.80 -12.25 20.18
C ALA A 4 -29.40 -11.38 18.97
N ALA A 5 -29.53 -10.05 19.08
CA ALA A 5 -29.13 -9.12 18.02
C ALA A 5 -27.59 -9.08 17.87
N LEU A 6 -26.86 -9.07 18.98
CA LEU A 6 -25.39 -9.13 18.96
C LEU A 6 -24.88 -10.44 18.37
N ALA A 7 -25.48 -11.58 18.76
CA ALA A 7 -25.13 -12.89 18.21
C ALA A 7 -25.42 -12.97 16.70
N GLY A 8 -26.52 -12.36 16.23
CA GLY A 8 -26.83 -12.25 14.81
C GLY A 8 -25.80 -11.42 14.04
N SER A 9 -25.38 -10.27 14.56
CA SER A 9 -24.36 -9.42 13.95
C SER A 9 -22.99 -10.10 13.89
N LEU A 10 -22.58 -10.81 14.95
CA LEU A 10 -21.30 -11.52 14.98
C LEU A 10 -21.25 -12.71 14.03
N LYS A 11 -22.35 -13.46 13.88
CA LYS A 11 -22.47 -14.52 12.88
C LYS A 11 -22.39 -13.96 11.46
N ALA A 12 -23.09 -12.86 11.19
CA ALA A 12 -23.03 -12.20 9.88
C ALA A 12 -21.61 -11.68 9.55
N LEU A 13 -20.90 -11.11 10.52
CA LEU A 13 -19.50 -10.69 10.36
C LEU A 13 -18.54 -11.86 10.12
N ALA A 14 -18.77 -12.99 10.79
CA ALA A 14 -17.98 -14.20 10.57
C ALA A 14 -18.21 -14.82 9.18
N ASP A 15 -19.44 -14.74 8.66
CA ASP A 15 -19.80 -15.22 7.32
C ASP A 15 -19.30 -14.28 6.20
N ASP A 16 -19.08 -12.99 6.50
CA ASP A 16 -18.53 -12.00 5.56
C ASP A 16 -16.98 -12.00 5.50
N LEU A 17 -16.32 -12.89 6.25
CA LEU A 17 -14.86 -13.06 6.18
C LEU A 17 -14.42 -13.45 4.75
N PRO A 18 -13.30 -12.89 4.24
CA PRO A 18 -12.93 -12.97 2.82
C PRO A 18 -12.29 -14.31 2.39
N ALA A 19 -12.80 -15.44 2.90
CA ALA A 19 -12.38 -16.79 2.49
C ALA A 19 -12.41 -17.01 0.95
N PRO A 20 -13.49 -16.66 0.20
CA PRO A 20 -13.52 -16.89 -1.25
C PRO A 20 -12.52 -16.03 -2.04
N ALA A 21 -12.13 -14.87 -1.49
CA ALA A 21 -11.09 -14.03 -2.09
C ALA A 21 -9.70 -14.66 -1.93
N LEU A 22 -9.43 -15.37 -0.82
CA LEU A 22 -8.18 -16.12 -0.63
C LEU A 22 -8.08 -17.31 -1.60
N ASP A 23 -9.18 -18.04 -1.83
CA ASP A 23 -9.19 -19.16 -2.77
C ASP A 23 -8.99 -18.69 -4.23
N THR A 24 -9.54 -17.53 -4.56
CA THR A 24 -9.32 -16.89 -5.87
C THR A 24 -7.85 -16.47 -6.04
N ALA A 25 -7.23 -15.91 -4.99
CA ALA A 25 -5.81 -15.57 -5.01
C ALA A 25 -4.93 -16.81 -5.22
N ASP A 26 -5.25 -17.94 -4.59
CA ASP A 26 -4.54 -19.21 -4.79
C ASP A 26 -4.58 -19.70 -6.24
N GLN A 27 -5.75 -19.60 -6.89
CA GLN A 27 -5.89 -19.97 -8.31
C GLN A 27 -5.01 -19.12 -9.22
N TYR A 28 -4.88 -17.81 -8.94
CA TYR A 28 -3.97 -16.93 -9.68
C TYR A 28 -2.49 -17.26 -9.42
N PHE A 29 -2.13 -17.63 -8.19
CA PHE A 29 -0.76 -18.06 -7.87
C PHE A 29 -0.38 -19.37 -8.57
N GLU A 30 -1.28 -20.36 -8.63
CA GLU A 30 -1.06 -21.60 -9.38
C GLU A 30 -0.85 -21.33 -10.88
N ALA A 31 -1.67 -20.46 -11.48
CA ALA A 31 -1.53 -20.07 -12.88
C ALA A 31 -0.18 -19.36 -13.12
N ALA A 32 0.19 -18.40 -12.27
CA ALA A 32 1.47 -17.70 -12.36
C ALA A 32 2.67 -18.63 -12.18
N GLN A 33 2.57 -19.65 -11.30
CA GLN A 33 3.61 -20.65 -11.09
C GLN A 33 3.81 -21.52 -12.33
N ALA A 34 2.71 -21.93 -12.98
CA ALA A 34 2.75 -22.73 -14.19
C ALA A 34 3.43 -21.95 -15.34
N GLU A 35 3.07 -20.68 -15.54
CA GLU A 35 3.68 -19.81 -16.57
C GLU A 35 5.17 -19.55 -16.30
N LEU A 36 5.56 -19.26 -15.05
CA LEU A 36 6.96 -19.06 -14.66
C LEU A 36 7.80 -20.32 -14.84
N LYS A 37 7.23 -21.50 -14.57
CA LYS A 37 7.90 -22.78 -14.76
C LYS A 37 8.15 -23.06 -16.24
N GLU A 38 7.19 -22.72 -17.10
CA GLU A 38 7.36 -22.87 -18.55
C GLU A 38 8.39 -21.87 -19.09
N ALA A 39 8.31 -20.59 -18.71
CA ALA A 39 9.31 -19.58 -19.05
C ALA A 39 10.72 -19.93 -18.53
N SER A 40 10.83 -20.67 -17.42
CA SER A 40 12.12 -21.14 -16.88
C SER A 40 12.76 -22.30 -17.63
N ARG A 41 11.97 -23.06 -18.38
CA ARG A 41 12.51 -24.10 -19.27
C ARG A 41 13.11 -23.47 -20.52
N GLU A 42 12.57 -22.33 -20.94
CA GLU A 42 12.98 -21.62 -22.16
C GLU A 42 14.09 -20.59 -21.94
N SER A 43 14.46 -20.31 -20.67
CA SER A 43 15.35 -19.20 -20.32
C SER A 43 16.47 -19.61 -19.36
N THR A 44 17.67 -19.05 -19.56
CA THR A 44 18.86 -19.26 -18.70
C THR A 44 18.94 -18.27 -17.51
N ALA A 45 17.91 -17.44 -17.29
CA ALA A 45 17.91 -16.42 -16.24
C ALA A 45 17.38 -16.92 -14.88
N GLU A 46 17.85 -16.33 -13.77
CA GLU A 46 17.28 -16.55 -12.44
C GLU A 46 15.86 -15.97 -12.36
N ILE A 47 14.87 -16.86 -12.33
CA ILE A 47 13.45 -16.52 -12.39
C ILE A 47 12.87 -16.36 -10.99
N GLY A 48 11.92 -15.41 -10.84
CA GLY A 48 11.33 -14.93 -9.59
C GLY A 48 10.50 -15.93 -8.76
N LEU A 49 10.71 -17.23 -8.92
CA LEU A 49 10.05 -18.32 -8.19
C LEU A 49 10.11 -18.16 -6.66
N HIS A 50 11.23 -17.65 -6.14
CA HIS A 50 11.39 -17.39 -4.70
C HIS A 50 10.40 -16.33 -4.17
N ARG A 51 10.06 -15.32 -4.98
CA ARG A 51 9.08 -14.28 -4.58
C ARG A 51 7.66 -14.82 -4.60
N LEU A 52 7.36 -15.74 -5.50
CA LEU A 52 6.07 -16.41 -5.58
C LEU A 52 5.86 -17.33 -4.35
N GLY A 53 6.90 -18.07 -3.95
CA GLY A 53 6.89 -18.88 -2.73
C GLY A 53 6.62 -18.04 -1.48
N ALA A 54 7.34 -16.94 -1.30
CA ALA A 54 7.11 -16.02 -0.18
C ALA A 54 5.71 -15.37 -0.20
N ALA A 55 5.10 -15.17 -1.38
CA ALA A 55 3.73 -14.67 -1.47
C ALA A 55 2.70 -15.73 -1.06
N ARG A 56 2.94 -17.01 -1.39
CA ARG A 56 2.08 -18.13 -1.00
C ARG A 56 2.14 -18.43 0.50
N GLU A 57 3.33 -18.39 1.10
CA GLU A 57 3.49 -18.51 2.55
C GLU A 57 2.70 -17.44 3.32
N ARG A 58 2.64 -16.20 2.80
CA ARG A 58 1.82 -15.13 3.39
C ARG A 58 0.32 -15.39 3.25
N LEU A 59 -0.11 -15.98 2.13
CA LEU A 59 -1.51 -16.34 1.92
C LEU A 59 -1.95 -17.43 2.90
N ASP A 60 -1.12 -18.43 3.14
CA ASP A 60 -1.38 -19.48 4.13
C ASP A 60 -1.42 -18.91 5.55
N ALA A 61 -0.51 -18.00 5.90
CA ALA A 61 -0.54 -17.32 7.18
C ALA A 61 -1.84 -16.48 7.38
N ALA A 62 -2.32 -15.82 6.32
CA ALA A 62 -3.58 -15.09 6.37
C ALA A 62 -4.78 -16.02 6.58
N ARG A 63 -4.80 -17.18 5.91
CA ARG A 63 -5.83 -18.21 6.06
C ARG A 63 -5.89 -18.75 7.50
N THR A 64 -4.74 -19.06 8.09
CA THR A 64 -4.65 -19.52 9.49
C THR A 64 -5.23 -18.49 10.45
N ARG A 65 -4.85 -17.21 10.32
CA ARG A 65 -5.36 -16.13 11.17
C ARG A 65 -6.87 -15.90 11.03
N LEU A 66 -7.41 -16.03 9.83
CA LEU A 66 -8.86 -15.94 9.62
C LEU A 66 -9.60 -17.12 10.25
N GLY A 67 -9.02 -18.32 10.20
CA GLY A 67 -9.53 -19.50 10.90
C GLY A 67 -9.55 -19.29 12.42
N GLU A 68 -8.44 -18.82 13.00
CA GLU A 68 -8.34 -18.48 14.42
C GLU A 68 -9.37 -17.43 14.85
N ALA A 69 -9.56 -16.37 14.05
CA ALA A 69 -10.56 -15.35 14.32
C ALA A 69 -11.99 -15.91 14.30
N ARG A 70 -12.30 -16.80 13.35
CA ARG A 70 -13.61 -17.48 13.28
C ARG A 70 -13.85 -18.38 14.49
N THR A 71 -12.83 -19.12 14.92
CA THR A 71 -12.89 -19.95 16.14
C THR A 71 -13.11 -19.09 17.37
N ALA A 72 -12.37 -17.99 17.54
CA ALA A 72 -12.53 -17.08 18.67
C ALA A 72 -13.93 -16.44 18.72
N ILE A 73 -14.54 -16.13 17.57
CA ILE A 73 -15.93 -15.67 17.50
C ILE A 73 -16.90 -16.79 17.92
N GLY A 74 -16.64 -18.03 17.50
CA GLY A 74 -17.41 -19.21 17.94
C GLY A 74 -17.35 -19.40 19.45
N ASP A 75 -16.15 -19.42 20.02
CA ASP A 75 -15.92 -19.55 21.47
C ASP A 75 -16.62 -18.44 22.26
N TYR A 76 -16.60 -17.20 21.75
CA TYR A 76 -17.30 -16.08 22.36
C TYR A 76 -18.83 -16.25 22.31
N LEU A 77 -19.37 -16.71 21.17
CA LEU A 77 -20.80 -16.99 21.02
C LEU A 77 -21.27 -18.12 21.95
N ASP A 78 -20.45 -19.15 22.12
CA ASP A 78 -20.70 -20.24 23.05
C ASP A 78 -20.66 -19.75 24.50
N ALA A 79 -19.69 -18.90 24.86
CA ALA A 79 -19.55 -18.31 26.18
C ALA A 79 -20.74 -17.42 26.60
N ILE A 80 -21.39 -16.74 25.65
CA ILE A 80 -22.59 -15.93 25.91
C ILE A 80 -23.90 -16.74 25.80
N GLY A 81 -23.83 -18.06 25.64
CA GLY A 81 -24.99 -18.95 25.54
C GLY A 81 -25.76 -18.83 24.22
N ALA A 82 -25.15 -18.24 23.19
CA ALA A 82 -25.68 -18.14 21.82
C ALA A 82 -25.13 -19.23 20.88
N GLY A 83 -24.29 -20.11 21.43
CA GLY A 83 -23.79 -21.36 20.87
C GLY A 83 -24.90 -22.38 20.71
N ALA A 84 -25.07 -22.89 19.50
CA ALA A 84 -26.03 -23.91 19.05
C ALA A 84 -27.03 -24.43 20.12
N GLY A 85 -28.11 -23.67 20.35
CA GLY A 85 -29.26 -24.16 21.10
C GLY A 85 -30.05 -23.10 21.83
N SER A 86 -30.92 -22.36 21.13
CA SER A 86 -32.29 -22.08 21.62
C SER A 86 -33.11 -21.30 20.58
N ALA A 87 -34.27 -21.88 20.31
CA ALA A 87 -35.54 -21.33 19.81
C ALA A 87 -35.55 -20.11 18.88
N ALA A 88 -36.13 -20.35 17.70
CA ALA A 88 -36.77 -19.41 16.79
C ALA A 88 -37.14 -18.05 17.43
N SER A 89 -36.36 -17.03 17.11
CA SER A 89 -36.80 -15.64 17.20
C SER A 89 -36.70 -15.02 15.80
N ALA A 90 -37.75 -14.29 15.45
CA ALA A 90 -38.11 -13.85 14.11
C ALA A 90 -36.93 -13.22 13.31
N PRO A 91 -36.94 -13.33 11.97
CA PRO A 91 -35.90 -12.74 11.14
C PRO A 91 -35.90 -11.22 11.35
N ALA A 92 -34.88 -10.71 12.04
CA ALA A 92 -34.56 -9.30 12.02
C ALA A 92 -34.37 -8.88 10.55
N PRO A 93 -34.83 -7.68 10.16
CA PRO A 93 -34.73 -7.24 8.78
C PRO A 93 -33.28 -7.36 8.35
N ARG A 94 -33.05 -8.09 7.25
CA ARG A 94 -31.78 -8.05 6.51
C ARG A 94 -31.52 -6.57 6.25
N ALA A 95 -30.62 -5.95 7.03
CA ALA A 95 -29.88 -4.80 6.53
C ALA A 95 -29.29 -5.31 5.23
N GLY A 96 -29.77 -4.73 4.12
CA GLY A 96 -29.65 -5.31 2.79
C GLY A 96 -28.25 -5.81 2.57
N ALA A 97 -28.15 -7.00 1.94
CA ALA A 97 -26.90 -7.53 1.42
C ALA A 97 -26.04 -6.34 0.99
N GLY A 98 -25.02 -6.03 1.79
CA GLY A 98 -24.08 -4.99 1.46
C GLY A 98 -23.63 -5.33 0.03
N PRO A 99 -23.60 -4.35 -0.88
CA PRO A 99 -23.23 -4.64 -2.25
C PRO A 99 -21.93 -5.44 -2.19
N LYS A 100 -21.96 -6.68 -2.68
CA LYS A 100 -20.76 -7.49 -2.99
C LYS A 100 -19.69 -6.49 -3.39
N PRO A 101 -18.53 -6.38 -2.69
CA PRO A 101 -17.59 -5.32 -2.97
C PRO A 101 -17.37 -5.38 -4.46
N ALA A 102 -17.86 -4.35 -5.15
CA ALA A 102 -17.71 -4.27 -6.58
C ALA A 102 -16.20 -4.39 -6.83
N PRO A 103 -15.76 -4.99 -7.94
CA PRO A 103 -14.36 -4.91 -8.32
C PRO A 103 -13.96 -3.45 -8.17
N VAL A 104 -13.14 -3.15 -7.15
CA VAL A 104 -12.77 -1.78 -6.87
C VAL A 104 -11.99 -1.36 -8.09
N ASP A 105 -12.54 -0.43 -8.87
CA ASP A 105 -11.84 0.07 -10.03
C ASP A 105 -10.48 0.60 -9.52
N PRO A 106 -9.35 -0.04 -9.89
CA PRO A 106 -8.05 0.31 -9.34
C PRO A 106 -7.71 1.79 -9.58
N ARG A 107 -8.32 2.37 -10.62
CA ARG A 107 -8.14 3.75 -11.00
C ARG A 107 -9.00 4.72 -10.19
N ALA A 108 -10.23 4.34 -9.87
CA ALA A 108 -11.06 5.08 -8.93
C ALA A 108 -10.41 5.07 -7.54
N TRP A 109 -9.99 3.89 -7.06
CA TRP A 109 -9.25 3.77 -5.80
C TRP A 109 -7.97 4.61 -5.78
N TRP A 110 -7.17 4.56 -6.84
CA TRP A 110 -5.96 5.40 -6.95
C TRP A 110 -6.29 6.89 -6.84
N THR A 111 -7.34 7.32 -7.54
CA THR A 111 -7.78 8.71 -7.56
C THR A 111 -8.20 9.17 -6.17
N ASP A 112 -9.06 8.39 -5.51
CA ASP A 112 -9.54 8.68 -4.15
C ASP A 112 -8.38 8.69 -3.16
N ARG A 113 -7.46 7.74 -3.29
CA ARG A 113 -6.33 7.62 -2.38
C ARG A 113 -5.31 8.76 -2.55
N VAL A 114 -5.01 9.17 -3.79
CA VAL A 114 -4.16 10.34 -4.05
C VAL A 114 -4.82 11.62 -3.56
N ASN A 115 -6.14 11.75 -3.75
CA ASN A 115 -6.92 12.88 -3.26
C ASN A 115 -6.87 12.99 -1.73
N GLU A 116 -7.05 11.87 -1.02
CA GLU A 116 -6.92 11.80 0.44
C GLU A 116 -5.50 12.17 0.91
N LEU A 117 -4.47 11.58 0.31
CA LEU A 117 -3.07 11.84 0.68
C LEU A 117 -2.66 13.30 0.44
N CYS A 118 -3.20 13.91 -0.62
CA CYS A 118 -2.93 15.29 -0.97
C CYS A 118 -3.84 16.31 -0.26
N ASP A 119 -4.88 15.85 0.47
CA ASP A 119 -5.97 16.70 0.97
C ASP A 119 -6.55 17.58 -0.15
N ARG A 120 -6.86 16.97 -1.30
CA ARG A 120 -7.37 17.65 -2.49
C ARG A 120 -8.48 16.85 -3.13
N THR A 121 -9.39 17.53 -3.81
CA THR A 121 -10.45 16.90 -4.61
C THR A 121 -10.16 17.09 -6.09
N GLY A 122 -10.41 16.06 -6.90
CA GLY A 122 -10.34 16.15 -8.36
C GLY A 122 -10.60 14.82 -9.03
N ALA A 123 -11.25 14.86 -10.19
CA ALA A 123 -11.35 13.70 -11.06
C ALA A 123 -10.01 13.45 -11.78
N ALA A 124 -9.70 12.18 -12.05
CA ALA A 124 -8.57 11.85 -12.90
C ALA A 124 -8.87 12.23 -14.35
N GLU A 125 -7.91 12.87 -15.02
CA GLU A 125 -7.88 13.02 -16.48
C GLU A 125 -6.84 12.03 -17.02
N PRO A 126 -7.24 10.83 -17.45
CA PRO A 126 -6.32 9.76 -17.84
C PRO A 126 -5.24 10.19 -18.83
N GLN A 127 -3.97 10.07 -18.44
CA GLN A 127 -2.85 10.31 -19.34
C GLN A 127 -1.89 9.14 -19.34
N ARG A 128 -1.61 8.60 -20.54
CA ARG A 128 -0.55 7.61 -20.73
C ARG A 128 0.79 8.31 -20.83
N VAL A 129 1.46 8.46 -19.70
CA VAL A 129 2.79 9.09 -19.62
C VAL A 129 3.82 8.01 -19.25
N PRO A 130 4.99 7.94 -19.93
CA PRO A 130 6.06 7.05 -19.52
C PRO A 130 6.51 7.33 -18.07
N PRO A 131 6.85 6.29 -17.26
CA PRO A 131 7.24 6.48 -15.86
C PRO A 131 8.36 7.48 -15.64
N THR A 132 9.38 7.50 -16.51
CA THR A 132 10.51 8.44 -16.42
C THR A 132 10.08 9.88 -16.66
N ARG A 133 9.16 10.12 -17.60
CA ARG A 133 8.62 11.45 -17.87
C ARG A 133 7.75 11.93 -16.71
N LEU A 134 6.86 11.08 -16.20
CA LEU A 134 6.06 11.39 -15.02
C LEU A 134 6.95 11.75 -13.83
N PHE A 135 7.97 10.94 -13.58
CA PHE A 135 8.91 11.17 -12.48
C PHE A 135 9.60 12.54 -12.60
N ASN A 136 10.08 12.92 -13.78
CA ASN A 136 10.68 14.24 -14.03
C ASN A 136 9.67 15.38 -13.84
N GLU A 137 8.43 15.21 -14.27
CA GLU A 137 7.38 16.22 -14.08
C GLU A 137 7.00 16.39 -12.60
N LEU A 138 6.95 15.29 -11.84
CA LEU A 138 6.74 15.29 -10.40
C LEU A 138 7.92 15.95 -9.65
N LEU A 139 9.16 15.66 -10.04
CA LEU A 139 10.34 16.34 -9.50
C LEU A 139 10.31 17.84 -9.75
N LYS A 140 9.91 18.26 -10.96
CA LYS A 140 9.76 19.68 -11.31
C LYS A 140 8.68 20.35 -10.45
N ALA A 141 7.49 19.75 -10.36
CA ALA A 141 6.41 20.27 -9.52
C ALA A 141 6.82 20.34 -8.03
N ALA A 142 7.55 19.34 -7.53
CA ALA A 142 8.04 19.33 -6.16
C ALA A 142 9.12 20.41 -5.90
N ALA A 143 10.01 20.64 -6.88
CA ALA A 143 11.01 21.71 -6.82
C ALA A 143 10.35 23.10 -6.80
N ASP A 144 9.33 23.29 -7.66
CA ASP A 144 8.55 24.53 -7.74
C ASP A 144 7.61 24.72 -6.52
N GLY A 145 7.45 23.70 -5.68
CA GLY A 145 6.54 23.74 -4.53
C GLY A 145 5.06 23.72 -4.92
N ASN A 146 4.75 23.31 -6.15
CA ASN A 146 3.40 23.31 -6.68
C ASN A 146 2.69 21.99 -6.33
N ALA A 147 2.07 21.96 -5.14
CA ALA A 147 1.33 20.81 -4.64
C ALA A 147 0.16 20.41 -5.55
N GLU A 148 -0.53 21.38 -6.14
CA GLU A 148 -1.66 21.12 -7.04
C GLU A 148 -1.21 20.41 -8.32
N ALA A 149 -0.16 20.94 -8.96
CA ALA A 149 0.46 20.35 -10.15
C ALA A 149 1.04 18.96 -9.87
N TYR A 150 1.55 18.74 -8.66
CA TYR A 150 2.09 17.45 -8.22
C TYR A 150 0.96 16.41 -8.09
N CYS A 151 -0.06 16.72 -7.30
CA CYS A 151 -1.18 15.83 -7.04
C CYS A 151 -2.01 15.55 -8.29
N LYS A 152 -2.23 16.56 -9.16
CA LYS A 152 -2.90 16.36 -10.45
C LYS A 152 -2.16 15.35 -11.32
N ARG A 153 -0.85 15.52 -11.51
CA ARG A 153 -0.04 14.61 -12.36
C ARG A 153 0.00 13.18 -11.83
N LEU A 154 0.11 13.03 -10.51
CA LEU A 154 0.10 11.71 -9.88
C LEU A 154 -1.25 11.02 -10.04
N ARG A 155 -2.36 11.77 -9.91
CA ARG A 155 -3.72 11.28 -10.14
C ARG A 155 -3.94 10.84 -11.59
N ASP A 156 -3.60 11.70 -12.54
CA ASP A 156 -3.84 11.51 -13.98
C ASP A 156 -3.05 10.32 -14.57
N ALA A 157 -1.90 10.00 -13.99
CA ALA A 157 -1.03 8.91 -14.42
C ALA A 157 -1.54 7.50 -14.05
N GLY A 158 -2.42 7.41 -13.05
CA GLY A 158 -3.03 6.16 -12.60
C GLY A 158 -2.07 5.15 -11.95
N PRO A 159 -2.62 4.03 -11.45
CA PRO A 159 -1.86 2.99 -10.78
C PRO A 159 -0.83 2.32 -11.70
N GLU A 160 -1.10 2.18 -13.00
CA GLU A 160 -0.23 1.53 -13.99
C GLU A 160 1.18 2.14 -14.11
N THR A 161 1.27 3.44 -13.83
CA THR A 161 2.52 4.21 -13.91
C THR A 161 3.01 4.55 -12.50
N GLY A 162 2.11 4.92 -11.59
CA GLY A 162 2.45 5.32 -10.23
C GLY A 162 3.16 4.25 -9.41
N VAL A 163 2.77 2.97 -9.53
CA VAL A 163 3.43 1.86 -8.81
C VAL A 163 4.89 1.65 -9.19
N LYS A 164 5.34 2.23 -10.31
CA LYS A 164 6.73 2.16 -10.79
C LYS A 164 7.61 3.28 -10.23
N MET A 165 7.03 4.31 -9.61
CA MET A 165 7.78 5.45 -9.04
C MET A 165 8.81 5.02 -7.98
N PRO A 166 8.51 4.09 -7.05
CA PRO A 166 9.49 3.60 -6.08
C PRO A 166 10.78 3.05 -6.71
N GLY A 167 10.66 2.36 -7.85
CA GLY A 167 11.82 1.81 -8.58
C GLY A 167 12.76 2.88 -9.14
N LEU A 168 12.25 4.08 -9.42
CA LEU A 168 13.04 5.24 -9.85
C LEU A 168 13.52 6.08 -8.64
N ALA A 169 12.68 6.22 -7.62
CA ALA A 169 12.91 7.10 -6.49
C ALA A 169 13.94 6.53 -5.49
N TRP A 170 13.82 5.26 -5.10
CA TRP A 170 14.62 4.69 -4.01
C TRP A 170 16.12 4.68 -4.24
N PRO A 171 16.64 4.31 -5.44
CA PRO A 171 18.06 4.44 -5.72
C PRO A 171 18.55 5.89 -5.58
N LEU A 172 17.77 6.88 -6.04
CA LEU A 172 18.12 8.29 -5.95
C LEU A 172 18.07 8.82 -4.51
N VAL A 173 17.04 8.46 -3.75
CA VAL A 173 16.93 8.78 -2.32
C VAL A 173 18.13 8.23 -1.57
N ARG A 174 18.51 6.97 -1.83
CA ARG A 174 19.67 6.34 -1.19
C ARG A 174 20.98 7.04 -1.54
N THR A 175 21.18 7.40 -2.80
CA THR A 175 22.38 8.15 -3.24
C THR A 175 22.44 9.53 -2.59
N LEU A 176 21.35 10.30 -2.62
CA LEU A 176 21.30 11.64 -2.02
C LEU A 176 21.45 11.59 -0.49
N ALA A 177 20.86 10.58 0.16
CA ALA A 177 21.06 10.34 1.58
C ALA A 177 22.53 9.98 1.89
N ALA A 178 23.19 9.19 1.03
CA ALA A 178 24.61 8.86 1.21
C ALA A 178 25.50 10.10 1.06
N GLU A 179 25.22 10.97 0.09
CA GLU A 179 25.90 12.26 -0.08
C GLU A 179 25.71 13.15 1.14
N HIS A 180 24.48 13.25 1.65
CA HIS A 180 24.14 14.02 2.85
C HIS A 180 24.88 13.51 4.09
N LEU A 181 24.94 12.19 4.27
CA LEU A 181 25.51 11.57 5.47
C LEU A 181 27.02 11.36 5.38
N GLY A 182 27.62 11.48 4.19
CA GLY A 182 29.03 11.14 3.92
C GLY A 182 29.36 9.64 4.07
N ARG A 183 28.34 8.78 4.18
CA ARG A 183 28.46 7.32 4.35
C ARG A 183 27.24 6.59 3.82
N THR A 184 27.34 5.27 3.66
CA THR A 184 26.19 4.44 3.26
C THR A 184 25.03 4.59 4.27
N PRO A 185 23.82 4.96 3.82
CA PRO A 185 22.66 5.09 4.70
C PRO A 185 22.18 3.72 5.17
N THR A 186 21.75 3.66 6.43
CA THR A 186 21.20 2.48 7.10
C THR A 186 19.79 2.77 7.60
N GLY A 187 19.02 1.74 7.99
CA GLY A 187 17.68 1.93 8.55
C GLY A 187 17.63 2.82 9.80
N ARG A 188 18.74 2.91 10.56
CA ARG A 188 18.86 3.80 11.74
C ARG A 188 18.87 5.29 11.38
N ASP A 189 19.23 5.62 10.14
CA ASP A 189 19.31 7.00 9.66
C ASP A 189 17.94 7.56 9.23
N ALA A 190 16.92 6.71 9.12
CA ALA A 190 15.59 7.07 8.64
C ALA A 190 14.94 8.16 9.50
N ALA A 191 15.06 8.10 10.83
CA ALA A 191 14.48 9.09 11.73
C ALA A 191 15.11 10.49 11.55
N ALA A 192 16.45 10.54 11.46
CA ALA A 192 17.17 11.80 11.27
C ALA A 192 16.88 12.45 9.90
N LEU A 193 16.77 11.63 8.84
CA LEU A 193 16.41 12.10 7.50
C LEU A 193 14.92 12.51 7.42
N ARG A 194 14.05 11.80 8.13
CA ARG A 194 12.61 12.11 8.24
C ARG A 194 12.43 13.52 8.76
N ASP A 195 13.04 13.85 9.90
CA ASP A 195 12.84 15.15 10.56
C ASP A 195 13.23 16.32 9.64
N LYS A 196 14.28 16.15 8.82
CA LYS A 196 14.72 17.15 7.83
C LYS A 196 13.81 17.26 6.60
N CYS A 197 13.17 16.17 6.19
CA CYS A 197 12.33 16.13 4.99
C CYS A 197 10.85 16.42 5.28
N THR A 198 10.40 16.24 6.52
CA THR A 198 8.99 16.21 6.91
C THR A 198 8.22 17.45 6.48
N ASP A 199 8.77 18.65 6.69
CA ASP A 199 8.07 19.90 6.35
C ASP A 199 7.88 20.06 4.84
N LYS A 200 8.90 19.70 4.05
CA LYS A 200 8.79 19.72 2.58
C LYS A 200 7.83 18.65 2.08
N VAL A 201 7.83 17.46 2.69
CA VAL A 201 6.89 16.40 2.35
C VAL A 201 5.46 16.83 2.64
N ARG A 202 5.18 17.32 3.85
CA ARG A 202 3.85 17.80 4.24
C ARG A 202 3.37 19.01 3.43
N SER A 203 4.28 19.82 2.88
CA SER A 203 3.90 20.93 1.99
C SER A 203 3.30 20.48 0.66
N LEU A 204 3.62 19.26 0.20
CA LEU A 204 3.16 18.70 -1.07
C LEU A 204 2.15 17.56 -0.88
N VAL A 205 2.30 16.79 0.19
CA VAL A 205 1.45 15.65 0.56
C VAL A 205 1.05 15.81 2.04
N PRO A 206 0.01 16.61 2.35
CA PRO A 206 -0.38 16.91 3.73
C PRO A 206 -0.82 15.69 4.54
N GLY A 207 -1.40 14.68 3.90
CA GLY A 207 -1.81 13.42 4.54
C GLY A 207 -0.66 12.45 4.83
N ALA A 208 0.59 12.83 4.55
CA ALA A 208 1.75 12.03 4.89
C ALA A 208 2.10 12.16 6.38
N GLU A 209 1.66 11.19 7.19
CA GLU A 209 2.08 11.10 8.59
C GLU A 209 3.60 10.86 8.73
N PRO A 210 4.26 11.35 9.80
CA PRO A 210 5.69 11.21 9.99
C PRO A 210 6.18 9.75 9.96
N ASP A 211 5.40 8.82 10.49
CA ASP A 211 5.76 7.40 10.51
C ASP A 211 5.79 6.79 9.11
N HIS A 212 4.89 7.23 8.22
CA HIS A 212 4.89 6.84 6.81
C HIS A 212 6.11 7.38 6.06
N ILE A 213 6.56 8.59 6.38
CA ILE A 213 7.77 9.19 5.82
C ILE A 213 9.00 8.40 6.29
N GLY A 214 9.04 8.04 7.58
CA GLY A 214 10.10 7.22 8.18
C GLY A 214 10.19 5.82 7.54
N ALA A 215 9.04 5.16 7.36
CA ALA A 215 8.95 3.86 6.71
C ALA A 215 9.44 3.91 5.24
N ALA A 216 9.01 4.93 4.48
CA ALA A 216 9.47 5.15 3.10
C ALA A 216 10.98 5.39 3.02
N LEU A 217 11.56 6.16 3.95
CA LEU A 217 13.00 6.39 4.03
C LEU A 217 13.76 5.12 4.42
N ALA A 218 13.26 4.34 5.38
CA ALA A 218 13.85 3.06 5.75
C ALA A 218 13.83 2.08 4.57
N SER A 219 12.71 2.02 3.83
CA SER A 219 12.58 1.26 2.58
C SER A 219 13.58 1.72 1.53
N ALA A 220 13.73 3.03 1.30
CA ALA A 220 14.72 3.56 0.36
C ALA A 220 16.17 3.24 0.76
N CYS A 221 16.52 3.36 2.04
CA CYS A 221 17.85 3.06 2.57
C CYS A 221 18.21 1.56 2.41
N THR A 222 17.19 0.69 2.41
CA THR A 222 17.32 -0.76 2.23
C THR A 222 16.98 -1.24 0.81
N LEU A 223 16.74 -0.32 -0.13
CA LEU A 223 16.32 -0.61 -1.52
C LEU A 223 15.04 -1.46 -1.62
N GLY A 224 14.06 -1.22 -0.75
CA GLY A 224 12.79 -1.95 -0.76
C GLY A 224 12.89 -3.38 -0.22
N ARG A 225 13.95 -3.72 0.52
CA ARG A 225 14.06 -4.98 1.28
C ARG A 225 13.29 -4.97 2.61
N GLY A 226 12.64 -3.85 2.94
CA GLY A 226 11.70 -3.77 4.08
C GLY A 226 10.34 -4.39 3.76
N ASP A 227 9.67 -4.90 4.79
CA ASP A 227 8.41 -5.66 4.74
C ASP A 227 7.16 -4.82 4.42
N ASP A 228 7.31 -3.63 3.84
CA ASP A 228 6.19 -2.75 3.56
C ASP A 228 5.44 -3.20 2.30
N ALA A 229 4.43 -4.05 2.52
CA ALA A 229 3.19 -4.05 1.76
C ALA A 229 2.45 -2.70 1.97
N GLY A 230 3.15 -1.60 1.73
CA GLY A 230 2.66 -0.26 1.93
C GLY A 230 1.73 0.15 0.79
N ASP A 231 0.74 0.97 1.14
CA ASP A 231 -0.11 1.71 0.22
C ASP A 231 0.66 2.22 -1.02
N ALA A 232 0.31 1.69 -2.20
CA ALA A 232 1.03 1.94 -3.43
C ALA A 232 0.92 3.41 -3.90
N ALA A 233 -0.22 4.06 -3.64
CA ALA A 233 -0.40 5.47 -3.93
C ALA A 233 0.49 6.33 -3.02
N ARG A 234 0.61 5.95 -1.74
CA ARG A 234 1.49 6.61 -0.78
C ARG A 234 2.96 6.48 -1.14
N THR A 235 3.44 5.28 -1.46
CA THR A 235 4.84 5.09 -1.86
C THR A 235 5.18 5.84 -3.14
N ALA A 236 4.25 5.88 -4.10
CA ALA A 236 4.37 6.67 -5.32
C ALA A 236 4.37 8.20 -5.05
N ALA A 237 3.56 8.67 -4.10
CA ALA A 237 3.52 10.06 -3.70
C ALA A 237 4.78 10.50 -2.94
N LEU A 238 5.32 9.64 -2.07
CA LEU A 238 6.47 9.96 -1.23
C LEU A 238 7.80 9.92 -2.00
N GLY A 239 7.98 8.99 -2.95
CA GLY A 239 9.25 8.80 -3.65
C GLY A 239 9.82 10.08 -4.30
N PRO A 240 9.14 10.69 -5.28
CA PRO A 240 9.64 11.89 -5.96
C PRO A 240 9.79 13.09 -5.01
N VAL A 241 8.90 13.26 -4.04
CA VAL A 241 9.00 14.33 -3.04
C VAL A 241 10.22 14.17 -2.14
N LEU A 242 10.53 12.95 -1.71
CA LEU A 242 11.74 12.67 -0.90
C LEU A 242 13.02 12.95 -1.69
N VAL A 243 13.06 12.60 -2.98
CA VAL A 243 14.19 12.97 -3.87
C VAL A 243 14.36 14.48 -3.94
N ALA A 244 13.26 15.22 -4.17
CA ALA A 244 13.31 16.69 -4.24
C ALA A 244 13.72 17.33 -2.90
N ALA A 245 13.26 16.78 -1.77
CA ALA A 245 13.61 17.25 -0.43
C ALA A 245 15.10 17.05 -0.14
N LEU A 246 15.63 15.83 -0.36
CA LEU A 246 17.04 15.51 -0.13
C LEU A 246 17.97 16.30 -1.06
N HIS A 247 17.61 16.44 -2.34
CA HIS A 247 18.40 17.25 -3.27
C HIS A 247 18.51 18.73 -2.82
N ARG A 248 17.47 19.28 -2.18
CA ARG A 248 17.50 20.63 -1.62
C ARG A 248 18.36 20.74 -0.37
N LEU A 249 18.37 19.70 0.48
CA LEU A 249 19.23 19.64 1.67
C LEU A 249 20.71 19.69 1.26
N SER A 250 21.14 18.85 0.32
CA SER A 250 22.52 18.82 -0.18
C SER A 250 22.96 20.11 -0.90
N LYS A 251 22.03 20.95 -1.36
CA LYS A 251 22.32 22.26 -1.97
C LYS A 251 22.43 23.37 -0.93
N THR A 252 21.70 23.25 0.17
CA THR A 252 21.70 24.23 1.27
C THR A 252 23.00 24.11 2.07
N GLU A 253 23.44 22.88 2.35
CA GLU A 253 24.72 22.63 3.05
C GLU A 253 25.96 23.02 2.22
N ARG A 254 25.88 23.03 0.89
CA ARG A 254 26.97 23.51 0.01
C ARG A 254 27.09 25.04 -0.07
N LYS A 255 26.09 25.78 0.39
CA LYS A 255 26.06 27.24 0.39
C LYS A 255 26.34 27.87 1.76
N ALA A 256 26.26 27.06 2.83
CA ALA A 256 26.64 27.43 4.19
C ALA A 256 28.13 27.17 4.39
#